data_AF-A0A9C9GCA1-F1
#
_entry.id   AF-A0A9C9GCA1-F1
#
_cell.length_a   1.000
_cell.length_b   1.000
_cell.length_c   1.000
_cell.angle_alpha   90.00
_cell.angle_beta   90.00
_cell.angle_gamma   90.00
#
_symmetry.space_group_name_H-M   'P 1'
#
loop_
_entity.id
_entity.type
_entity.pdbx_description
1 polymer ?
#
loop_
_entity_poly.entity_id
_entity_poly.type
_entity_poly.pdbx_seq_one_letter_code
_entity_poly.pdbx_strand_id
1 'polypeptide(L)'
;TPHIGLYETTNPCVPGDTFVLTTEGPRTVKDLIGKQATLIVNGKPFQTAEAGFFSTGTKPLLSIRTREGYTFRATGDHPVLKVRRKTRYSIEQEWVKTRLLKPGDRIMLHNHREYPGWNGLYGDKEGYLIGLLTGDGTFKSDKAYLSVWQGQEDASGIMSAAYKAARSLPHRSDFTGWWKVGGRNEYRLSTAAIKKIALSLGMRPGNKIITPYLETQTSSDFARGFLRGFFDADGSVQGSQEKGISIRLAQSDIGRLQAVQRMLARFGIASSIYANRRRNRETLLPDGKNGTAVYKTRVQHELIISRDNVSVFAERIGFSDTAKQNRLSGALASYRRRLNREQFTVTVEEIVPGGCEEVFDVRVPGINAFDANGIVAHNCGEQPLLPYEACCLGSLNLGKFVNQDHRIDFEHLAETIRIAVRFLDNVIDASNYVIPEIARMHKEGNRKIGLGIMGWHDMLVRLGINYDSEEALETAEKVMSFINSEARKESVKLAAERGTFPNFKGSVYDTGREEDHLRNATRTTIAPTGTIS
;
A
#
# COMPACT_ATOMS: atom_id res chain seq x y z
N THR A 1 -12.79 30.61 3.19
CA THR A 1 -12.46 31.15 1.86
C THR A 1 -12.47 30.03 0.84
N PRO A 2 -13.65 29.49 0.49
CA PRO A 2 -13.73 28.33 -0.41
C PRO A 2 -13.14 28.60 -1.80
N HIS A 3 -13.16 29.86 -2.23
CA HIS A 3 -12.62 30.32 -3.50
C HIS A 3 -11.07 30.43 -3.53
N ILE A 4 -10.41 30.42 -2.38
CA ILE A 4 -8.94 30.49 -2.25
C ILE A 4 -8.31 29.10 -2.29
N GLY A 5 -9.05 28.11 -1.82
CA GLY A 5 -8.65 26.72 -1.84
C GLY A 5 -9.50 25.88 -0.90
N LEU A 6 -9.51 24.57 -1.11
CA LEU A 6 -10.14 23.63 -0.20
C LEU A 6 -9.17 23.31 0.94
N TYR A 7 -9.64 23.41 2.19
CA TYR A 7 -8.93 22.80 3.32
C TYR A 7 -8.84 21.30 3.04
N GLU A 8 -7.62 20.81 2.82
CA GLU A 8 -7.40 19.39 2.71
C GLU A 8 -6.92 18.88 4.07
N THR A 9 -7.85 18.46 4.93
CA THR A 9 -7.50 17.47 5.95
C THR A 9 -7.13 16.19 5.21
N THR A 10 -5.86 16.07 4.86
CA THR A 10 -5.35 14.82 4.34
C THR A 10 -5.29 13.88 5.52
N ASN A 11 -6.38 13.13 5.69
CA ASN A 11 -6.41 11.88 6.44
C ASN A 11 -6.45 10.70 5.44
N PRO A 12 -5.48 10.61 4.49
CA PRO A 12 -5.41 9.55 3.49
C PRO A 12 -5.10 8.22 4.15
N CYS A 13 -5.97 7.23 3.95
CA CYS A 13 -5.82 5.96 4.65
C CYS A 13 -6.12 4.78 3.73
N VAL A 14 -5.57 3.63 4.09
CA VAL A 14 -5.71 2.34 3.38
C VAL A 14 -6.29 1.30 4.33
N PRO A 15 -7.01 0.28 3.83
CA PRO A 15 -7.54 -0.79 4.69
C PRO A 15 -6.42 -1.70 5.21
N GLY A 16 -6.68 -2.37 6.33
CA GLY A 16 -5.70 -3.20 7.02
C GLY A 16 -5.16 -4.40 6.23
N ASP A 17 -5.88 -4.86 5.20
CA ASP A 17 -5.46 -5.95 4.32
C ASP A 17 -4.52 -5.49 3.18
N THR A 18 -4.23 -4.20 3.07
CA THR A 18 -3.29 -3.65 2.10
C THR A 18 -1.90 -4.23 2.33
N PHE A 19 -1.29 -4.79 1.29
CA PHE A 19 0.11 -5.21 1.35
C PHE A 19 1.03 -4.01 1.22
N VAL A 20 2.09 -4.02 2.03
CA VAL A 20 3.25 -3.14 1.95
C VAL A 20 4.51 -4.01 1.87
N LEU A 21 5.59 -3.50 1.26
CA LEU A 21 6.89 -4.17 1.28
C LEU A 21 7.77 -3.58 2.39
N THR A 22 8.41 -4.44 3.18
CA THR A 22 9.34 -4.05 4.26
C THR A 22 10.69 -4.76 4.09
N THR A 23 11.69 -4.36 4.87
CA THR A 23 12.99 -5.05 4.94
C THR A 23 12.89 -6.51 5.40
N GLU A 24 11.82 -6.86 6.11
CA GLU A 24 11.52 -8.22 6.58
C GLU A 24 10.56 -8.98 5.64
N GLY A 25 10.37 -8.46 4.42
CA GLY A 25 9.46 -9.01 3.44
C GLY A 25 8.11 -8.29 3.42
N PRO A 26 7.18 -8.77 2.58
CA PRO A 26 5.86 -8.17 2.51
C PRO A 26 5.07 -8.39 3.80
N ARG A 27 4.27 -7.41 4.16
CA ARG A 27 3.36 -7.43 5.32
C ARG A 27 2.03 -6.84 4.90
N THR A 28 0.97 -7.20 5.59
CA THR A 28 -0.25 -6.40 5.52
C THR A 28 -0.12 -5.21 6.46
N VAL A 29 -0.85 -4.14 6.21
CA VAL A 29 -0.94 -2.99 7.11
C VAL A 29 -1.32 -3.44 8.53
N LYS A 30 -2.23 -4.42 8.65
CA LYS A 30 -2.64 -5.02 9.92
C LYS A 30 -1.49 -5.63 10.70
N ASP A 31 -0.49 -6.20 10.05
CA ASP A 31 0.67 -6.81 10.71
C ASP A 31 1.58 -5.75 11.38
N LEU A 32 1.50 -4.50 10.90
CA LEU A 32 2.36 -3.37 11.25
C LEU A 32 1.70 -2.31 12.13
N ILE A 33 0.46 -2.53 12.57
CA ILE A 33 -0.24 -1.60 13.45
C ILE A 33 0.54 -1.46 14.77
N GLY A 34 0.85 -0.23 15.16
CA GLY A 34 1.55 0.09 16.40
C GLY A 34 3.02 -0.36 16.45
N LYS A 35 3.62 -0.69 15.29
CA LYS A 35 5.00 -1.20 15.22
C LYS A 35 5.81 -0.39 14.21
N GLN A 36 6.93 0.16 14.67
CA GLN A 36 7.90 0.74 13.76
C GLN A 36 8.43 -0.32 12.78
N ALA A 37 8.55 0.05 11.51
CA ALA A 37 9.06 -0.83 10.47
C ALA A 37 9.92 -0.04 9.48
N THR A 38 10.70 -0.76 8.68
CA THR A 38 11.44 -0.17 7.55
C THR A 38 10.76 -0.58 6.25
N LEU A 39 10.04 0.35 5.64
CA LEU A 39 9.31 0.14 4.38
C LEU A 39 10.25 0.25 3.19
N ILE A 40 9.95 -0.47 2.11
CA ILE A 40 10.68 -0.39 0.86
C ILE A 40 9.89 0.44 -0.14
N VAL A 41 10.44 1.59 -0.54
CA VAL A 41 9.84 2.50 -1.52
C VAL A 41 10.77 2.59 -2.71
N ASN A 42 10.29 2.13 -3.88
CA ASN A 42 11.09 2.10 -5.12
C ASN A 42 12.46 1.41 -4.93
N GLY A 43 12.44 0.31 -4.19
CA GLY A 43 13.62 -0.52 -3.94
C GLY A 43 14.55 -0.02 -2.82
N LYS A 44 14.23 1.10 -2.16
CA LYS A 44 15.06 1.70 -1.11
C LYS A 44 14.36 1.67 0.26
N PRO A 45 15.11 1.46 1.36
CA PRO A 45 14.54 1.38 2.70
C PRO A 45 14.26 2.78 3.29
N PHE A 46 13.11 2.92 3.96
CA PHE A 46 12.72 4.11 4.71
C PHE A 46 12.04 3.70 6.01
N GLN A 47 12.52 4.22 7.12
CA GLN A 47 11.98 3.92 8.44
C GLN A 47 10.68 4.69 8.68
N THR A 48 9.68 4.03 9.24
CA THR A 48 8.46 4.71 9.69
C THR A 48 8.72 5.48 10.99
N ALA A 49 7.83 6.40 11.34
CA ALA A 49 7.74 6.88 12.72
C ALA A 49 7.50 5.71 13.69
N GLU A 50 7.81 5.91 14.97
CA GLU A 50 7.75 4.85 16.00
C GLU A 50 6.38 4.19 16.11
N ALA A 51 5.30 4.98 15.94
CA ALA A 51 3.93 4.49 15.98
C ALA A 51 3.58 3.48 14.87
N GLY A 52 4.40 3.38 13.80
CA GLY A 52 4.11 2.52 12.66
C GLY A 52 2.82 2.91 11.95
N PHE A 53 2.05 1.91 11.52
CA PHE A 53 0.69 2.15 11.04
C PHE A 53 -0.26 2.39 12.23
N PHE A 54 -1.16 3.36 12.12
CA PHE A 54 -2.13 3.70 13.14
C PHE A 54 -3.53 3.84 12.55
N SER A 55 -4.55 3.50 13.34
CA SER A 55 -5.95 3.65 12.92
C SER A 55 -6.30 5.13 12.83
N THR A 56 -7.10 5.47 11.82
CA THR A 56 -7.60 6.82 11.59
C THR A 56 -9.13 6.86 11.55
N GLY A 57 -9.76 5.77 12.00
CA GLY A 57 -11.20 5.59 12.06
C GLY A 57 -11.78 4.76 10.91
N THR A 58 -13.11 4.62 10.92
CA THR A 58 -13.88 3.95 9.87
C THR A 58 -14.25 4.95 8.79
N LYS A 59 -13.85 4.72 7.54
CA LYS A 59 -14.05 5.66 6.42
C LYS A 59 -14.53 4.96 5.16
N PRO A 60 -15.25 5.67 4.26
CA PRO A 60 -15.58 5.14 2.95
C PRO A 60 -14.33 4.95 2.10
N LEU A 61 -14.26 3.80 1.45
CA LEU A 61 -13.20 3.40 0.54
C LEU A 61 -13.65 3.54 -0.91
N LEU A 62 -12.68 3.79 -1.79
CA LEU A 62 -12.78 3.53 -3.21
C LEU A 62 -11.99 2.25 -3.52
N SER A 63 -12.55 1.41 -4.38
CA SER A 63 -11.87 0.25 -4.97
C SER A 63 -11.49 0.59 -6.41
N ILE A 64 -10.19 0.60 -6.70
CA ILE A 64 -9.63 0.97 -7.99
C ILE A 64 -9.08 -0.29 -8.65
N ARG A 65 -9.49 -0.54 -9.90
CA ARG A 65 -8.91 -1.57 -10.78
C ARG A 65 -8.19 -0.93 -11.94
N THR A 66 -7.04 -1.47 -12.30
CA THR A 66 -6.26 -1.04 -13.46
C THR A 66 -6.43 -2.00 -14.63
N ARG A 67 -6.21 -1.52 -15.86
CA ARG A 67 -6.30 -2.32 -17.09
C ARG A 67 -5.29 -3.47 -17.11
N GLU A 68 -4.17 -3.29 -16.41
CA GLU A 68 -3.13 -4.29 -16.25
C GLU A 68 -3.45 -5.30 -15.13
N GLY A 69 -4.56 -5.15 -14.42
CA GLY A 69 -5.06 -6.12 -13.44
C GLY A 69 -4.68 -5.88 -11.98
N TYR A 70 -3.97 -4.78 -11.69
CA TYR A 70 -3.68 -4.37 -10.32
C TYR A 70 -4.93 -3.80 -9.67
N THR A 71 -5.06 -4.05 -8.38
CA THR A 71 -6.18 -3.56 -7.57
C THR A 71 -5.68 -2.97 -6.28
N PHE A 72 -6.21 -1.83 -5.88
CA PHE A 72 -5.95 -1.25 -4.57
C PHE A 72 -7.21 -0.55 -4.05
N ARG A 73 -7.25 -0.40 -2.73
CA ARG A 73 -8.35 0.26 -2.02
C ARG A 73 -7.77 1.34 -1.13
N ALA A 74 -8.41 2.51 -1.12
CA ALA A 74 -8.01 3.63 -0.29
C ALA A 74 -9.17 4.61 -0.11
N THR A 75 -9.10 5.46 0.91
CA THR A 75 -10.05 6.56 1.10
C THR A 75 -10.00 7.53 -0.09
N GLY A 76 -11.09 8.24 -0.39
CA GLY A 76 -11.16 9.18 -1.51
C GLY A 76 -10.12 10.31 -1.48
N ASP A 77 -9.65 10.71 -0.30
CA ASP A 77 -8.61 11.73 -0.14
C ASP A 77 -7.19 11.17 -0.18
N HIS A 78 -7.00 9.86 -0.40
CA HIS A 78 -5.68 9.23 -0.44
C HIS A 78 -4.89 9.64 -1.69
N PRO A 79 -3.72 10.32 -1.58
CA PRO A 79 -2.94 10.66 -2.75
C PRO A 79 -2.21 9.43 -3.29
N VAL A 80 -2.28 9.25 -4.59
CA VAL A 80 -1.44 8.32 -5.34
C VAL A 80 -0.64 9.07 -6.40
N LEU A 81 0.51 8.53 -6.77
CA LEU A 81 1.39 9.18 -7.73
C LEU A 81 0.89 8.97 -9.15
N LYS A 82 0.30 10.01 -9.76
CA LYS A 82 -0.22 10.01 -11.12
C LYS A 82 0.82 10.53 -12.11
N VAL A 83 0.79 10.00 -13.31
CA VAL A 83 1.58 10.47 -14.45
C VAL A 83 0.86 11.67 -15.08
N ARG A 84 1.47 12.85 -14.97
CA ARG A 84 0.99 14.09 -15.60
C ARG A 84 1.36 14.14 -17.08
N ARG A 85 2.64 13.88 -17.38
CA ARG A 85 3.15 13.84 -18.76
C ARG A 85 4.13 12.70 -18.91
N LYS A 86 4.06 12.02 -20.05
CA LYS A 86 4.92 10.88 -20.36
C LYS A 86 5.52 11.05 -21.74
N THR A 87 6.85 11.09 -21.80
CA THR A 87 7.61 11.02 -23.04
C THR A 87 8.38 9.70 -23.10
N ARG A 88 9.18 9.53 -24.16
CA ARG A 88 10.12 8.41 -24.27
C ARG A 88 11.23 8.48 -23.20
N TYR A 89 11.57 9.68 -22.73
CA TYR A 89 12.75 9.92 -21.90
C TYR A 89 12.42 10.35 -20.47
N SER A 90 11.25 10.94 -20.25
CA SER A 90 10.84 11.51 -18.96
C SER A 90 9.40 11.12 -18.60
N ILE A 91 9.16 11.05 -17.30
CA ILE A 91 7.83 10.90 -16.72
C ILE A 91 7.70 12.02 -15.71
N GLU A 92 6.82 12.97 -15.98
CA GLU A 92 6.41 14.00 -15.04
C GLU A 92 5.25 13.46 -14.22
N GLN A 93 5.32 13.61 -12.90
CA GLN A 93 4.42 13.00 -11.95
C GLN A 93 3.80 14.06 -11.04
N GLU A 94 2.62 13.77 -10.52
CA GLU A 94 1.92 14.61 -9.56
C GLU A 94 1.17 13.72 -8.57
N TRP A 95 1.07 14.17 -7.31
CA TRP A 95 0.20 13.53 -6.34
C TRP A 95 -1.24 13.92 -6.62
N VAL A 96 -2.11 12.93 -6.73
CA VAL A 96 -3.54 13.14 -6.97
C VAL A 96 -4.35 12.31 -6.00
N LYS A 97 -5.40 12.90 -5.43
CA LYS A 97 -6.36 12.18 -4.60
C LYS A 97 -7.06 11.09 -5.41
N THR A 98 -7.26 9.93 -4.82
CA THR A 98 -7.95 8.79 -5.46
C THR A 98 -9.33 9.15 -5.98
N ARG A 99 -10.10 10.01 -5.29
CA ARG A 99 -11.42 10.48 -5.76
C ARG A 99 -11.38 11.33 -7.04
N LEU A 100 -10.22 11.87 -7.39
CA LEU A 100 -10.03 12.69 -8.58
C LEU A 100 -9.47 11.89 -9.77
N LEU A 101 -9.10 10.62 -9.55
CA LEU A 101 -8.72 9.73 -10.64
C LEU A 101 -9.90 9.50 -11.58
N LYS A 102 -9.57 9.31 -12.85
CA LYS A 102 -10.55 8.95 -13.89
C LYS A 102 -10.06 7.73 -14.67
N PRO A 103 -10.96 6.89 -15.22
CA PRO A 103 -10.58 5.87 -16.19
C PRO A 103 -9.69 6.45 -17.30
N GLY A 104 -8.57 5.80 -17.57
CA GLY A 104 -7.53 6.26 -18.50
C GLY A 104 -6.37 7.01 -17.85
N ASP A 105 -6.51 7.51 -16.62
CA ASP A 105 -5.39 8.05 -15.86
C ASP A 105 -4.32 6.98 -15.64
N ARG A 106 -3.06 7.40 -15.65
CA ARG A 106 -1.93 6.51 -15.37
C ARG A 106 -1.35 6.81 -14.01
N ILE A 107 -1.15 5.78 -13.20
CA ILE A 107 -0.54 5.88 -11.86
C ILE A 107 0.73 5.03 -11.79
N MET A 108 1.61 5.36 -10.86
CA MET A 108 2.90 4.70 -10.69
C MET A 108 2.78 3.42 -9.87
N LEU A 109 3.46 2.37 -10.34
CA LEU A 109 3.86 1.21 -9.55
C LEU A 109 5.24 1.44 -8.94
N HIS A 110 5.51 0.79 -7.82
CA HIS A 110 6.86 0.73 -7.30
C HIS A 110 7.80 -0.03 -8.24
N ASN A 111 9.02 0.50 -8.37
CA ASN A 111 10.13 -0.19 -9.01
C ASN A 111 11.07 -0.79 -7.95
N HIS A 112 10.92 -2.08 -7.66
CA HIS A 112 11.77 -2.78 -6.68
C HIS A 112 12.99 -3.47 -7.30
N ARG A 113 13.41 -3.10 -8.52
CA ARG A 113 14.59 -3.73 -9.15
C ARG A 113 15.88 -3.54 -8.34
N GLU A 114 16.00 -2.48 -7.55
CA GLU A 114 17.18 -2.26 -6.69
C GLU A 114 17.12 -3.01 -5.34
N TYR A 115 16.00 -3.64 -5.00
CA TYR A 115 15.85 -4.34 -3.72
C TYR A 115 16.46 -5.75 -3.77
N PRO A 116 17.40 -6.09 -2.87
CA PRO A 116 18.14 -7.37 -2.95
C PRO A 116 17.30 -8.59 -2.53
N GLY A 117 16.24 -8.40 -1.73
CA GLY A 117 15.42 -9.49 -1.21
C GLY A 117 15.16 -9.36 0.29
N TRP A 118 14.55 -10.38 0.87
CA TRP A 118 14.17 -10.41 2.28
C TRP A 118 14.27 -11.82 2.86
N ASN A 119 14.48 -11.87 4.18
CA ASN A 119 14.48 -13.11 4.94
C ASN A 119 13.05 -13.55 5.27
N GLY A 120 12.88 -14.83 5.57
CA GLY A 120 11.59 -15.40 5.95
C GLY A 120 11.66 -16.93 6.01
N LEU A 121 10.50 -17.56 6.14
CA LEU A 121 10.38 -19.01 6.16
C LEU A 121 10.75 -19.62 4.81
N TYR A 122 11.43 -20.78 4.90
CA TYR A 122 11.78 -21.66 3.78
C TYR A 122 12.69 -21.03 2.71
N GLY A 123 13.30 -21.87 1.85
CA GLY A 123 14.19 -21.43 0.78
C GLY A 123 13.66 -21.75 -0.63
N ASP A 124 14.52 -21.55 -1.63
CA ASP A 124 14.21 -21.75 -3.05
C ASP A 124 13.71 -23.18 -3.37
N LYS A 125 14.25 -24.20 -2.70
CA LYS A 125 13.88 -25.60 -2.94
C LYS A 125 12.46 -25.92 -2.47
N GLU A 126 12.10 -25.51 -1.26
CA GLU A 126 10.74 -25.64 -0.75
C GLU A 126 9.77 -24.83 -1.61
N GLY A 127 10.16 -23.60 -1.97
CA GLY A 127 9.41 -22.75 -2.88
C GLY A 127 9.09 -23.48 -4.17
N TYR A 128 10.11 -24.04 -4.84
CA TYR A 128 9.97 -24.77 -6.09
C TYR A 128 8.97 -25.92 -6.01
N LEU A 129 9.06 -26.75 -4.96
CA LEU A 129 8.14 -27.86 -4.76
C LEU A 129 6.69 -27.39 -4.50
N ILE A 130 6.50 -26.30 -3.75
CA ILE A 130 5.18 -25.73 -3.50
C ILE A 130 4.61 -25.04 -4.74
N GLY A 131 5.45 -24.44 -5.58
CA GLY A 131 5.06 -23.90 -6.89
C GLY A 131 4.54 -24.99 -7.83
N LEU A 132 5.29 -26.09 -7.97
CA LEU A 132 4.86 -27.28 -8.73
C LEU A 132 3.58 -27.90 -8.16
N LEU A 133 3.46 -27.97 -6.82
CA LEU A 133 2.24 -28.46 -6.18
C LEU A 133 1.03 -27.59 -6.56
N THR A 134 1.23 -26.27 -6.57
CA THR A 134 0.17 -25.29 -6.84
C THR A 134 -0.34 -25.36 -8.28
N GLY A 135 0.56 -25.53 -9.26
CA GLY A 135 0.20 -25.75 -10.67
C GLY A 135 -0.37 -27.15 -10.91
N ASP A 136 0.48 -28.09 -11.29
CA ASP A 136 0.07 -29.44 -11.74
C ASP A 136 -0.11 -30.46 -10.61
N GLY A 137 0.30 -30.14 -9.38
CA GLY A 137 0.22 -31.06 -8.26
C GLY A 137 -1.20 -31.35 -7.78
N THR A 138 -1.36 -32.46 -7.06
CA THR A 138 -2.62 -32.87 -6.43
C THR A 138 -2.46 -32.89 -4.91
N PHE A 139 -3.27 -32.09 -4.21
CA PHE A 139 -3.25 -32.03 -2.74
C PHE A 139 -4.48 -32.76 -2.15
N LYS A 140 -4.25 -33.95 -1.58
CA LYS A 140 -5.25 -34.79 -0.92
C LYS A 140 -5.12 -34.75 0.60
N SER A 141 -6.12 -35.30 1.29
CA SER A 141 -6.16 -35.42 2.75
C SER A 141 -4.99 -36.24 3.30
N ASP A 142 -4.54 -37.27 2.59
CA ASP A 142 -3.46 -38.17 2.98
C ASP A 142 -2.09 -37.72 2.46
N LYS A 143 -1.99 -37.28 1.20
CA LYS A 143 -0.71 -36.95 0.52
C LYS A 143 -0.78 -35.71 -0.37
N ALA A 144 0.37 -35.07 -0.55
CA ALA A 144 0.59 -34.04 -1.57
C ALA A 144 1.47 -34.65 -2.69
N TYR A 145 0.95 -34.68 -3.91
CA TYR A 145 1.63 -35.21 -5.08
C TYR A 145 2.06 -34.07 -5.98
N LEU A 146 3.32 -34.08 -6.39
CA LEU A 146 3.75 -33.37 -7.59
C LEU A 146 3.45 -34.27 -8.78
N SER A 147 2.97 -33.68 -9.87
CA SER A 147 2.61 -34.41 -11.08
C SER A 147 3.39 -33.82 -12.25
N VAL A 148 3.96 -34.67 -13.09
CA VAL A 148 4.58 -34.28 -14.36
C VAL A 148 4.02 -35.20 -15.43
N TRP A 149 3.49 -34.61 -16.49
CA TRP A 149 2.89 -35.35 -17.61
C TRP A 149 3.91 -35.53 -18.72
N GLN A 150 4.11 -36.77 -19.15
CA GLN A 150 5.03 -37.09 -20.25
C GLN A 150 4.33 -36.74 -21.58
N GLY A 151 4.68 -35.57 -22.14
CA GLY A 151 4.19 -35.06 -23.41
C GLY A 151 5.23 -35.16 -24.54
N GLN A 152 5.10 -34.31 -25.57
CA GLN A 152 6.09 -34.19 -26.65
C GLN A 152 7.33 -33.37 -26.26
N GLU A 153 7.26 -32.55 -25.21
CA GLU A 153 8.41 -31.81 -24.68
C GLU A 153 9.14 -32.61 -23.59
N ASP A 154 10.46 -32.41 -23.48
CA ASP A 154 11.32 -33.05 -22.48
C ASP A 154 11.04 -32.51 -21.07
N ALA A 155 10.41 -33.33 -20.22
CA ALA A 155 10.12 -32.98 -18.83
C ALA A 155 11.26 -33.32 -17.84
N SER A 156 12.42 -33.76 -18.34
CA SER A 156 13.56 -34.20 -17.51
C SER A 156 14.08 -33.10 -16.58
N GLY A 157 14.03 -31.83 -17.03
CA GLY A 157 14.47 -30.67 -16.24
C GLY A 157 13.67 -30.50 -14.95
N ILE A 158 12.33 -30.48 -15.05
CA ILE A 158 11.43 -30.38 -13.90
C ILE A 158 11.63 -31.58 -12.97
N MET A 159 11.65 -32.80 -13.52
CA MET A 159 11.81 -34.02 -12.72
C MET A 159 13.13 -34.01 -11.94
N SER A 160 14.23 -33.62 -12.59
CA SER A 160 15.55 -33.53 -11.97
C SER A 160 15.60 -32.47 -10.86
N ALA A 161 15.09 -31.26 -11.14
CA ALA A 161 15.07 -30.16 -10.18
C ALA A 161 14.21 -30.49 -8.94
N ALA A 162 13.00 -31.00 -9.17
CA ALA A 162 12.10 -31.39 -8.09
C ALA A 162 12.64 -32.56 -7.27
N TYR A 163 13.30 -33.54 -7.91
CA TYR A 163 13.94 -34.65 -7.20
C TYR A 163 15.07 -34.15 -6.29
N LYS A 164 15.95 -33.29 -6.82
CA LYS A 164 17.04 -32.68 -6.02
C LYS A 164 16.50 -31.86 -4.84
N ALA A 165 15.45 -31.08 -5.07
CA ALA A 165 14.79 -30.31 -4.03
C ALA A 165 14.16 -31.23 -2.96
N ALA A 166 13.35 -32.21 -3.38
CA ALA A 166 12.67 -33.13 -2.46
C ALA A 166 13.64 -33.98 -1.64
N ARG A 167 14.75 -34.43 -2.24
CA ARG A 167 15.78 -35.22 -1.56
C ARG A 167 16.58 -34.40 -0.53
N SER A 168 16.57 -33.08 -0.62
CA SER A 168 17.17 -32.22 0.41
C SER A 168 16.28 -31.98 1.63
N LEU A 169 14.99 -32.31 1.54
CA LEU A 169 14.05 -32.22 2.65
C LEU A 169 14.06 -33.51 3.48
N PRO A 170 13.57 -33.50 4.74
CA PRO A 170 13.37 -34.72 5.50
C PRO A 170 12.53 -35.74 4.72
N HIS A 171 13.10 -36.91 4.48
CA HIS A 171 12.50 -38.01 3.74
C HIS A 171 12.81 -39.35 4.41
N ARG A 172 11.99 -40.36 4.13
CA ARG A 172 12.27 -41.72 4.61
C ARG A 172 13.46 -42.31 3.86
N SER A 173 14.18 -43.24 4.48
CA SER A 173 15.32 -43.93 3.87
C SER A 173 14.97 -44.65 2.57
N ASP A 174 13.72 -45.07 2.40
CA ASP A 174 13.20 -45.74 1.20
C ASP A 174 12.64 -44.79 0.12
N PHE A 175 12.89 -43.49 0.21
CA PHE A 175 12.43 -42.53 -0.79
C PHE A 175 13.16 -42.71 -2.12
N THR A 176 12.43 -43.21 -3.13
CA THR A 176 12.96 -43.51 -4.47
C THR A 176 12.75 -42.38 -5.49
N GLY A 177 12.04 -41.31 -5.12
CA GLY A 177 11.80 -40.16 -6.01
C GLY A 177 10.53 -40.31 -6.86
N TRP A 178 10.69 -40.27 -8.18
CA TRP A 178 9.59 -40.31 -9.12
C TRP A 178 9.15 -41.74 -9.42
N TRP A 179 7.83 -41.98 -9.50
CA TRP A 179 7.28 -43.23 -10.02
C TRP A 179 6.25 -42.95 -11.10
N LYS A 180 6.20 -43.85 -12.10
CA LYS A 180 5.20 -43.79 -13.17
C LYS A 180 3.85 -44.26 -12.65
N VAL A 181 2.79 -43.53 -12.94
CA VAL A 181 1.42 -43.94 -12.62
C VAL A 181 0.94 -44.93 -13.69
N GLY A 182 0.56 -46.15 -13.27
CA GLY A 182 0.08 -47.18 -14.19
C GLY A 182 -1.12 -46.71 -15.01
N GLY A 183 -1.11 -47.00 -16.32
CA GLY A 183 -2.19 -46.64 -17.24
C GLY A 183 -2.31 -45.14 -17.57
N ARG A 184 -1.29 -44.33 -17.23
CA ARG A 184 -1.21 -42.90 -17.56
C ARG A 184 0.19 -42.50 -17.99
N ASN A 185 0.28 -41.45 -18.81
CA ASN A 185 1.55 -40.75 -19.08
C ASN A 185 1.86 -39.72 -17.99
N GLU A 186 1.80 -40.13 -16.72
CA GLU A 186 1.96 -39.27 -15.55
C GLU A 186 3.05 -39.86 -14.63
N TYR A 187 3.99 -39.03 -14.20
CA TYR A 187 4.91 -39.34 -13.11
C TYR A 187 4.52 -38.56 -11.88
N ARG A 188 4.66 -39.20 -10.72
CA ARG A 188 4.41 -38.56 -9.43
C ARG A 188 5.60 -38.63 -8.52
N LEU A 189 5.72 -37.60 -7.69
CA LEU A 189 6.64 -37.52 -6.57
C LEU A 189 5.86 -37.04 -5.34
N SER A 190 6.13 -37.63 -4.18
CA SER A 190 5.53 -37.20 -2.92
C SER A 190 6.49 -37.45 -1.76
N THR A 191 6.52 -36.49 -0.83
CA THR A 191 7.16 -36.65 0.48
C THR A 191 6.24 -36.05 1.55
N ALA A 192 6.37 -36.54 2.79
CA ALA A 192 5.62 -35.98 3.91
C ALA A 192 5.97 -34.50 4.15
N ALA A 193 7.22 -34.10 3.85
CA ALA A 193 7.70 -32.73 3.99
C ALA A 193 6.91 -31.75 3.10
N ILE A 194 6.67 -32.08 1.82
CA ILE A 194 5.89 -31.22 0.89
C ILE A 194 4.50 -30.92 1.48
N LYS A 195 3.81 -31.96 1.98
CA LYS A 195 2.51 -31.81 2.63
C LYS A 195 2.59 -30.93 3.88
N LYS A 196 3.58 -31.17 4.75
CA LYS A 196 3.78 -30.41 6.00
C LYS A 196 4.00 -28.93 5.71
N ILE A 197 4.84 -28.60 4.74
CA ILE A 197 5.11 -27.23 4.31
C ILE A 197 3.84 -26.59 3.75
N ALA A 198 3.14 -27.25 2.81
CA ALA A 198 1.90 -26.73 2.24
C ALA A 198 0.85 -26.40 3.32
N LEU A 199 0.65 -27.31 4.30
CA LEU A 199 -0.27 -27.09 5.42
C LEU A 199 0.15 -25.90 6.29
N SER A 200 1.45 -25.78 6.59
CA SER A 200 2.00 -24.68 7.41
C SER A 200 1.83 -23.31 6.74
N LEU A 201 1.81 -23.26 5.41
CA LEU A 201 1.57 -22.05 4.62
C LEU A 201 0.07 -21.75 4.43
N GLY A 202 -0.81 -22.51 5.09
CA GLY A 202 -2.26 -22.29 5.04
C GLY A 202 -2.96 -22.95 3.85
N MET A 203 -2.26 -23.69 2.98
CA MET A 203 -2.91 -24.48 1.93
C MET A 203 -3.71 -25.63 2.56
N ARG A 204 -4.76 -26.10 1.87
CA ARG A 204 -5.60 -27.22 2.33
C ARG A 204 -5.85 -28.20 1.18
N PRO A 205 -6.14 -29.48 1.46
CA PRO A 205 -6.62 -30.41 0.44
C PRO A 205 -7.79 -29.83 -0.34
N GLY A 206 -7.77 -29.95 -1.67
CA GLY A 206 -8.77 -29.34 -2.55
C GLY A 206 -8.67 -27.82 -2.73
N ASN A 207 -7.91 -27.10 -1.89
CA ASN A 207 -7.71 -25.66 -2.00
C ASN A 207 -6.22 -25.28 -1.93
N LYS A 208 -5.61 -25.19 -3.12
CA LYS A 208 -4.20 -24.81 -3.33
C LYS A 208 -4.00 -23.29 -3.50
N ILE A 209 -4.71 -22.48 -2.72
CA ILE A 209 -4.64 -21.01 -2.82
C ILE A 209 -3.27 -20.48 -2.38
N ILE A 210 -2.81 -19.40 -3.01
CA ILE A 210 -1.68 -18.59 -2.52
C ILE A 210 -2.23 -17.71 -1.40
N THR A 211 -1.98 -18.09 -0.15
CA THR A 211 -2.54 -17.39 1.02
C THR A 211 -1.76 -16.09 1.30
N PRO A 212 -2.39 -15.11 1.97
CA PRO A 212 -1.67 -13.96 2.50
C PRO A 212 -0.51 -14.36 3.42
N TYR A 213 -0.68 -15.42 4.23
CA TYR A 213 0.37 -15.94 5.10
C TYR A 213 1.58 -16.48 4.32
N LEU A 214 1.36 -17.17 3.19
CA LEU A 214 2.44 -17.59 2.30
C LEU A 214 3.19 -16.36 1.78
N GLU A 215 2.48 -15.32 1.34
CA GLU A 215 3.11 -14.11 0.87
C GLU A 215 3.90 -13.39 1.98
N THR A 216 3.32 -13.21 3.17
CA THR A 216 3.91 -12.37 4.23
C THR A 216 5.02 -13.05 5.03
N GLN A 217 5.05 -14.38 5.11
CA GLN A 217 5.98 -15.07 6.01
C GLN A 217 7.18 -15.69 5.31
N THR A 218 7.15 -15.85 3.98
CA THR A 218 8.19 -16.59 3.26
C THR A 218 9.30 -15.68 2.77
N SER A 219 10.51 -16.23 2.64
CA SER A 219 11.68 -15.49 2.16
C SER A 219 11.56 -15.14 0.66
N SER A 220 12.37 -14.19 0.19
CA SER A 220 12.50 -13.94 -1.25
C SER A 220 13.02 -15.17 -2.01
N ASP A 221 13.80 -16.03 -1.37
CA ASP A 221 14.28 -17.27 -1.99
C ASP A 221 13.13 -18.26 -2.20
N PHE A 222 12.28 -18.43 -1.19
CA PHE A 222 11.06 -19.22 -1.35
C PHE A 222 10.15 -18.63 -2.43
N ALA A 223 9.90 -17.32 -2.43
CA ALA A 223 9.04 -16.69 -3.43
C ALA A 223 9.59 -16.87 -4.85
N ARG A 224 10.91 -16.79 -5.02
CA ARG A 224 11.59 -17.08 -6.30
C ARG A 224 11.38 -18.52 -6.74
N GLY A 225 11.66 -19.48 -5.85
CA GLY A 225 11.46 -20.90 -6.12
C GLY A 225 9.99 -21.20 -6.46
N PHE A 226 9.06 -20.65 -5.69
CA PHE A 226 7.62 -20.79 -5.90
C PHE A 226 7.19 -20.32 -7.27
N LEU A 227 7.60 -19.10 -7.66
CA LEU A 227 7.32 -18.57 -8.99
C LEU A 227 7.94 -19.47 -10.07
N ARG A 228 9.20 -19.89 -9.93
CA ARG A 228 9.86 -20.78 -10.90
C ARG A 228 9.08 -22.09 -11.08
N GLY A 229 8.72 -22.77 -9.99
CA GLY A 229 7.96 -24.01 -10.02
C GLY A 229 6.57 -23.83 -10.61
N PHE A 230 5.89 -22.71 -10.31
CA PHE A 230 4.55 -22.47 -10.83
C PHE A 230 4.57 -22.13 -12.34
N PHE A 231 5.57 -21.38 -12.82
CA PHE A 231 5.78 -21.13 -14.25
C PHE A 231 6.33 -22.37 -15.00
N ASP A 232 7.08 -23.25 -14.34
CA ASP A 232 7.45 -24.56 -14.91
C ASP A 232 6.24 -25.47 -15.12
N ALA A 233 5.24 -25.42 -14.22
CA ALA A 233 3.98 -26.16 -14.41
C ALA A 233 3.13 -25.51 -15.53
N ASP A 234 2.65 -24.29 -15.30
CA ASP A 234 1.58 -23.68 -16.09
C ASP A 234 2.04 -22.54 -17.02
N GLY A 235 3.32 -22.17 -16.94
CA GLY A 235 3.89 -21.06 -17.69
C GLY A 235 4.38 -21.44 -19.09
N SER A 236 4.55 -20.44 -19.94
CA SER A 236 5.08 -20.62 -21.30
C SER A 236 5.87 -19.40 -21.76
N VAL A 237 6.82 -19.64 -22.67
CA VAL A 237 7.53 -18.58 -23.40
C VAL A 237 6.89 -18.49 -24.79
N GLN A 238 6.39 -17.30 -25.13
CA GLN A 238 5.67 -17.07 -26.39
C GLN A 238 6.15 -15.79 -27.07
N GLY A 239 6.00 -15.74 -28.38
CA GLY A 239 6.28 -14.56 -29.19
C GLY A 239 7.40 -14.77 -30.18
N SER A 240 7.74 -13.71 -30.89
CA SER A 240 8.79 -13.68 -31.91
C SER A 240 9.44 -12.30 -31.94
N GLN A 241 10.49 -12.15 -32.74
CA GLN A 241 11.15 -10.86 -32.92
C GLN A 241 10.19 -9.76 -33.41
N GLU A 242 9.26 -10.09 -34.30
CA GLU A 242 8.29 -9.15 -34.86
C GLU A 242 7.18 -8.77 -33.85
N LYS A 243 6.69 -9.76 -33.09
CA LYS A 243 5.54 -9.59 -32.19
C LYS A 243 5.94 -9.26 -30.74
N GLY A 244 7.24 -9.26 -30.44
CA GLY A 244 7.78 -9.18 -29.09
C GLY A 244 7.76 -10.53 -28.37
N ILE A 245 8.67 -10.69 -27.40
CA ILE A 245 8.78 -11.87 -26.55
C ILE A 245 7.98 -11.63 -25.26
N SER A 246 7.30 -12.67 -24.77
CA SER A 246 6.53 -12.63 -23.54
C SER A 246 6.59 -13.96 -22.79
N ILE A 247 6.51 -13.88 -21.47
CA ILE A 247 6.31 -15.03 -20.60
C ILE A 247 4.87 -14.98 -20.11
N ARG A 248 4.16 -16.10 -20.19
CA ARG A 248 2.72 -16.14 -19.92
C ARG A 248 2.38 -17.25 -18.94
N LEU A 249 1.41 -16.99 -18.08
CA LEU A 249 0.88 -17.94 -17.10
C LEU A 249 -0.64 -17.97 -17.22
N ALA A 250 -1.20 -19.09 -17.67
CA ALA A 250 -2.64 -19.27 -17.81
C ALA A 250 -3.21 -19.92 -16.54
N GLN A 251 -4.31 -19.38 -16.00
CA GLN A 251 -4.99 -19.93 -14.84
C GLN A 251 -6.51 -19.74 -14.95
N SER A 252 -7.27 -20.65 -14.35
CA SER A 252 -8.74 -20.51 -14.22
C SER A 252 -9.17 -19.65 -13.03
N ASP A 253 -8.27 -19.37 -12.10
CA ASP A 253 -8.52 -18.58 -10.90
C ASP A 253 -7.75 -17.25 -11.00
N ILE A 254 -8.49 -16.15 -11.14
CA ILE A 254 -7.91 -14.81 -11.25
C ILE A 254 -7.21 -14.37 -9.96
N GLY A 255 -7.67 -14.83 -8.79
CA GLY A 255 -7.07 -14.48 -7.50
C GLY A 255 -5.65 -15.01 -7.38
N ARG A 256 -5.36 -16.19 -7.94
CA ARG A 256 -3.99 -16.72 -8.05
C ARG A 256 -3.11 -15.85 -8.93
N LEU A 257 -3.62 -15.38 -10.07
CA LEU A 257 -2.86 -14.48 -10.94
C LEU A 257 -2.58 -13.15 -10.26
N GLN A 258 -3.52 -12.61 -9.49
CA GLN A 258 -3.32 -11.38 -8.72
C GLN A 258 -2.24 -11.56 -7.63
N ALA A 259 -2.24 -12.70 -6.93
CA ALA A 259 -1.18 -13.02 -5.97
C ALA A 259 0.19 -13.15 -6.66
N VAL A 260 0.27 -13.86 -7.79
CA VAL A 260 1.49 -13.93 -8.61
C VAL A 260 1.94 -12.56 -9.10
N GLN A 261 1.00 -11.71 -9.54
CA GLN A 261 1.31 -10.35 -9.99
C GLN A 261 1.93 -9.52 -8.86
N ARG A 262 1.41 -9.60 -7.62
CA ARG A 262 2.02 -8.95 -6.45
C ARG A 262 3.41 -9.52 -6.16
N MET A 263 3.57 -10.84 -6.17
CA MET A 263 4.87 -11.48 -5.95
C MET A 263 5.91 -11.03 -6.98
N LEU A 264 5.55 -10.99 -8.27
CA LEU A 264 6.42 -10.51 -9.35
C LEU A 264 6.78 -9.03 -9.19
N ALA A 265 5.81 -8.18 -8.79
CA ALA A 265 6.05 -6.75 -8.58
C ALA A 265 7.12 -6.49 -7.51
N ARG A 266 7.16 -7.30 -6.44
CA ARG A 266 8.19 -7.25 -5.38
C ARG A 266 9.60 -7.57 -5.87
N PHE A 267 9.72 -8.33 -6.97
CA PHE A 267 10.99 -8.58 -7.66
C PHE A 267 11.31 -7.52 -8.74
N GLY A 268 10.49 -6.48 -8.90
CA GLY A 268 10.65 -5.46 -9.94
C GLY A 268 10.22 -5.94 -11.33
N ILE A 269 9.31 -6.92 -11.39
CA ILE A 269 8.78 -7.50 -12.63
C ILE A 269 7.30 -7.07 -12.76
N ALA A 270 7.04 -6.04 -13.57
CA ALA A 270 5.67 -5.66 -13.87
C ALA A 270 5.03 -6.66 -14.85
N SER A 271 3.77 -7.01 -14.59
CA SER A 271 2.98 -7.91 -15.44
C SER A 271 1.56 -7.39 -15.65
N SER A 272 0.86 -7.95 -16.65
CA SER A 272 -0.54 -7.62 -16.97
C SER A 272 -1.42 -8.86 -16.92
N ILE A 273 -2.59 -8.77 -16.29
CA ILE A 273 -3.59 -9.84 -16.26
C ILE A 273 -4.69 -9.54 -17.27
N TYR A 274 -4.92 -10.47 -18.19
CA TYR A 274 -6.03 -10.43 -19.14
C TYR A 274 -7.11 -11.41 -18.68
N ALA A 275 -8.26 -10.89 -18.28
CA ALA A 275 -9.38 -11.72 -17.89
C ALA A 275 -10.09 -12.32 -19.11
N ASN A 276 -10.69 -13.50 -18.94
CA ASN A 276 -11.58 -14.14 -19.91
C ASN A 276 -10.98 -14.36 -21.31
N ARG A 277 -9.66 -14.60 -21.40
CA ARG A 277 -8.95 -14.71 -22.68
C ARG A 277 -9.39 -15.93 -23.50
N ARG A 278 -9.79 -17.03 -22.83
CA ARG A 278 -10.45 -18.17 -23.47
C ARG A 278 -11.83 -18.37 -22.84
N ARG A 279 -12.88 -18.21 -23.65
CA ARG A 279 -14.27 -18.49 -23.26
C ARG A 279 -14.47 -19.99 -23.03
N ASN A 280 -15.51 -20.35 -22.27
CA ASN A 280 -15.91 -21.75 -22.06
C ASN A 280 -15.89 -22.51 -23.40
N ARG A 281 -15.07 -23.56 -23.46
CA ARG A 281 -15.06 -24.50 -24.57
C ARG A 281 -15.20 -25.92 -24.03
N GLU A 282 -16.00 -26.71 -24.72
CA GLU A 282 -15.91 -28.16 -24.61
C GLU A 282 -14.60 -28.56 -25.29
N THR A 283 -13.65 -29.06 -24.51
CA THR A 283 -12.35 -29.48 -25.02
C THR A 283 -12.13 -30.94 -24.65
N LEU A 284 -11.67 -31.72 -25.62
CA LEU A 284 -11.18 -33.07 -25.40
C LEU A 284 -9.88 -32.97 -24.61
N LEU A 285 -9.92 -33.29 -23.32
CA LEU A 285 -8.74 -33.40 -22.47
C LEU A 285 -8.50 -34.87 -22.11
N PRO A 286 -7.25 -35.26 -21.80
CA PRO A 286 -6.96 -36.61 -21.33
C PRO A 286 -7.85 -36.96 -20.12
N ASP A 287 -8.51 -38.11 -20.16
CA ASP A 287 -9.44 -38.57 -19.12
C ASP A 287 -8.74 -39.23 -17.92
N GLY A 288 -7.40 -39.31 -17.95
CA GLY A 288 -6.63 -40.04 -16.96
C GLY A 288 -6.76 -41.57 -17.05
N LYS A 289 -7.21 -42.10 -18.18
CA LYS A 289 -7.27 -43.55 -18.51
C LYS A 289 -6.77 -43.81 -19.94
N ASN A 290 -5.82 -43.01 -20.41
CA ASN A 290 -5.31 -43.03 -21.79
C ASN A 290 -6.39 -42.78 -22.88
N GLY A 291 -7.54 -42.23 -22.52
CA GLY A 291 -8.58 -41.74 -23.44
C GLY A 291 -8.68 -40.21 -23.44
N THR A 292 -9.63 -39.69 -24.21
CA THR A 292 -10.03 -38.28 -24.17
C THR A 292 -11.48 -38.18 -23.73
N ALA A 293 -11.77 -37.26 -22.83
CA ALA A 293 -13.14 -36.94 -22.42
C ALA A 293 -13.43 -35.46 -22.68
N VAL A 294 -14.68 -35.15 -22.98
CA VAL A 294 -15.12 -33.77 -23.16
C VAL A 294 -15.26 -33.12 -21.79
N TYR A 295 -14.40 -32.15 -21.51
CA TYR A 295 -14.49 -31.33 -20.31
C TYR A 295 -15.01 -29.94 -20.68
N LYS A 296 -15.97 -29.42 -19.91
CA LYS A 296 -16.29 -28.00 -19.91
C LYS A 296 -15.14 -27.25 -19.27
N THR A 297 -14.26 -26.68 -20.10
CA THR A 297 -13.13 -25.90 -19.60
C THR A 297 -13.64 -24.60 -19.01
N ARG A 298 -13.24 -24.31 -17.76
CA ARG A 298 -13.53 -23.03 -17.10
C ARG A 298 -12.86 -21.90 -17.87
N VAL A 299 -13.41 -20.71 -17.73
CA VAL A 299 -12.83 -19.47 -18.26
C VAL A 299 -11.36 -19.38 -17.84
N GLN A 300 -10.49 -19.09 -18.79
CA GLN A 300 -9.04 -18.94 -18.55
C GLN A 300 -8.64 -17.47 -18.58
N HIS A 301 -7.93 -17.07 -17.54
CA HIS A 301 -7.26 -15.78 -17.41
C HIS A 301 -5.77 -15.99 -17.70
N GLU A 302 -5.06 -14.92 -18.08
CA GLU A 302 -3.65 -15.04 -18.40
C GLU A 302 -2.86 -13.84 -17.91
N LEU A 303 -1.82 -14.12 -17.15
CA LEU A 303 -0.82 -13.15 -16.75
C LEU A 303 0.30 -13.12 -17.79
N ILE A 304 0.71 -11.93 -18.21
CA ILE A 304 1.72 -11.71 -19.23
C ILE A 304 2.83 -10.81 -18.68
N ILE A 305 4.07 -11.30 -18.77
CA ILE A 305 5.30 -10.55 -18.56
C ILE A 305 5.85 -10.20 -19.94
N SER A 306 6.12 -8.92 -20.17
CA SER A 306 6.61 -8.40 -21.45
C SER A 306 7.65 -7.30 -21.20
N ARG A 307 8.17 -6.68 -22.28
CA ARG A 307 9.19 -5.61 -22.19
C ARG A 307 10.48 -6.15 -21.56
N ASP A 308 11.33 -5.26 -21.04
CA ASP A 308 12.55 -5.62 -20.33
C ASP A 308 12.31 -6.46 -19.05
N ASN A 309 11.06 -6.56 -18.55
CA ASN A 309 10.70 -7.48 -17.47
C ASN A 309 10.95 -8.95 -17.84
N VAL A 310 10.99 -9.31 -19.13
CA VAL A 310 11.34 -10.66 -19.59
C VAL A 310 12.79 -10.99 -19.24
N SER A 311 13.71 -10.04 -19.42
CA SER A 311 15.10 -10.19 -19.03
C SER A 311 15.25 -10.25 -17.51
N VAL A 312 14.52 -9.41 -16.78
CA VAL A 312 14.52 -9.43 -15.30
C VAL A 312 13.97 -10.76 -14.77
N PHE A 313 12.93 -11.32 -15.40
CA PHE A 313 12.43 -12.65 -15.06
C PHE A 313 13.48 -13.74 -15.33
N ALA A 314 14.16 -13.69 -16.49
CA ALA A 314 15.20 -14.66 -16.83
C ALA A 314 16.34 -14.67 -15.80
N GLU A 315 16.74 -13.49 -15.32
CA GLU A 315 17.78 -13.31 -14.32
C GLU A 315 17.33 -13.74 -12.93
N ARG A 316 16.14 -13.28 -12.49
CA ARG A 316 15.72 -13.41 -11.09
C ARG A 316 14.96 -14.69 -10.80
N ILE A 317 14.20 -15.22 -11.75
CA ILE A 317 13.28 -16.35 -11.55
C ILE A 317 13.72 -17.54 -12.42
N GLY A 318 13.79 -17.35 -13.73
CA GLY A 318 14.14 -18.39 -14.71
C GLY A 318 13.13 -19.54 -14.78
N PHE A 319 13.52 -20.62 -15.45
CA PHE A 319 12.82 -21.91 -15.52
C PHE A 319 13.77 -23.04 -15.12
N SER A 320 13.25 -24.11 -14.54
CA SER A 320 14.00 -25.38 -14.43
C SER A 320 13.58 -26.40 -15.49
N ASP A 321 12.44 -26.17 -16.15
CA ASP A 321 12.11 -26.80 -17.42
C ASP A 321 13.15 -26.40 -18.49
N THR A 322 13.88 -27.39 -19.00
CA THR A 322 14.96 -27.21 -19.96
C THR A 322 14.46 -26.66 -21.30
N ALA A 323 13.29 -27.11 -21.77
CA ALA A 323 12.70 -26.64 -23.01
C ALA A 323 12.23 -25.19 -22.89
N LYS A 324 11.61 -24.80 -21.77
CA LYS A 324 11.20 -23.40 -21.51
C LYS A 324 12.42 -22.49 -21.32
N GLN A 325 13.42 -22.95 -20.55
CA GLN A 325 14.64 -22.18 -20.34
C GLN A 325 15.40 -21.95 -21.65
N ASN A 326 15.56 -22.98 -22.49
CA ASN A 326 16.21 -22.85 -23.80
C ASN A 326 15.44 -21.92 -24.73
N ARG A 327 14.10 -22.00 -24.74
CA ARG A 327 13.26 -21.06 -25.49
C ARG A 327 13.44 -19.62 -25.01
N LEU A 328 13.47 -19.38 -23.70
CA LEU A 328 13.69 -18.04 -23.14
C LEU A 328 15.07 -17.50 -23.51
N SER A 329 16.12 -18.27 -23.25
CA SER A 329 17.50 -17.88 -23.54
C SER A 329 17.70 -17.65 -25.04
N GLY A 330 17.21 -18.55 -25.89
CA GLY A 330 17.29 -18.42 -27.34
C GLY A 330 16.50 -17.22 -27.87
N ALA A 331 15.31 -16.96 -27.34
CA ALA A 331 14.52 -15.79 -27.70
C ALA A 331 15.26 -14.49 -27.31
N LEU A 332 15.83 -14.40 -26.11
CA LEU A 332 16.58 -13.22 -25.67
C LEU A 332 17.87 -13.02 -26.47
N ALA A 333 18.63 -14.09 -26.74
CA ALA A 333 19.88 -14.01 -27.50
C ALA A 333 19.67 -13.61 -28.98
N SER A 334 18.56 -14.07 -29.59
CA SER A 334 18.21 -13.72 -30.98
C SER A 334 17.56 -12.35 -31.14
N TYR A 335 17.21 -11.67 -30.04
CA TYR A 335 16.47 -10.41 -30.09
C TYR A 335 17.39 -9.23 -30.43
N ARG A 336 17.38 -8.81 -31.70
CA ARG A 336 18.31 -7.78 -32.21
C ARG A 336 18.09 -6.36 -31.70
N ARG A 337 16.86 -6.03 -31.28
CA ARG A 337 16.51 -4.68 -30.78
C ARG A 337 16.57 -4.67 -29.26
N ARG A 338 16.90 -3.54 -28.63
CA ARG A 338 16.74 -3.43 -27.17
C ARG A 338 15.26 -3.61 -26.81
N LEU A 339 14.95 -4.47 -25.83
CA LEU A 339 13.60 -4.60 -25.30
C LEU A 339 13.12 -3.24 -24.79
N ASN A 340 11.83 -2.96 -25.00
CA ASN A 340 11.21 -1.74 -24.50
C ASN A 340 11.38 -1.69 -22.98
N ARG A 341 11.77 -0.53 -22.44
CA ARG A 341 11.94 -0.35 -21.00
C ARG A 341 10.59 -0.30 -20.31
N GLU A 342 10.43 -1.03 -19.20
CA GLU A 342 9.29 -0.86 -18.30
C GLU A 342 9.39 0.47 -17.56
N GLN A 343 8.28 1.17 -17.52
CA GLN A 343 8.15 2.49 -16.91
C GLN A 343 7.34 2.45 -15.61
N PHE A 344 6.86 1.27 -15.21
CA PHE A 344 6.12 1.05 -13.96
C PHE A 344 4.90 1.96 -13.86
N THR A 345 4.14 2.04 -14.95
CA THR A 345 2.89 2.81 -15.03
C THR A 345 1.73 1.87 -15.32
N VAL A 346 0.64 1.99 -14.58
CA VAL A 346 -0.61 1.26 -14.79
C VAL A 346 -1.75 2.23 -15.06
N THR A 347 -2.75 1.79 -15.81
CA THR A 347 -3.85 2.63 -16.30
C THR A 347 -5.11 2.32 -15.50
N VAL A 348 -5.68 3.32 -14.83
CA VAL A 348 -6.97 3.18 -14.15
C VAL A 348 -8.02 2.75 -15.17
N GLU A 349 -8.70 1.64 -14.88
CA GLU A 349 -9.81 1.14 -15.69
C GLU A 349 -11.14 1.52 -15.06
N GLU A 350 -11.27 1.28 -13.76
CA GLU A 350 -12.52 1.39 -13.04
C GLU A 350 -12.27 1.87 -11.61
N ILE A 351 -13.16 2.72 -11.11
CA ILE A 351 -13.20 3.21 -9.74
C ILE A 351 -14.63 3.03 -9.25
N VAL A 352 -14.82 2.22 -8.21
CA VAL A 352 -16.14 1.93 -7.63
C VAL A 352 -16.12 2.13 -6.12
N PRO A 353 -17.28 2.38 -5.48
CA PRO A 353 -17.38 2.35 -4.02
C PRO A 353 -16.86 1.03 -3.45
N GLY A 354 -15.98 1.12 -2.45
CA GLY A 354 -15.30 -0.01 -1.81
C GLY A 354 -15.86 -0.38 -0.43
N GLY A 355 -17.01 0.18 -0.04
CA GLY A 355 -17.58 0.01 1.30
C GLY A 355 -17.00 0.98 2.34
N CYS A 356 -17.30 0.74 3.61
CA CYS A 356 -16.73 1.46 4.75
C CYS A 356 -16.02 0.44 5.65
N GLU A 357 -14.75 0.69 5.95
CA GLU A 357 -13.91 -0.16 6.80
C GLU A 357 -13.04 0.71 7.70
N GLU A 358 -12.47 0.12 8.75
CA GLU A 358 -11.39 0.76 9.49
C GLU A 358 -10.16 0.94 8.58
N VAL A 359 -9.60 2.15 8.60
CA VAL A 359 -8.49 2.51 7.73
C VAL A 359 -7.34 3.10 8.51
N PHE A 360 -6.14 2.85 8.00
CA PHE A 360 -4.89 3.11 8.66
C PHE A 360 -3.99 3.98 7.80
N ASP A 361 -3.06 4.65 8.45
CA ASP A 361 -2.00 5.38 7.77
C ASP A 361 -0.67 5.24 8.51
N VAL A 362 0.42 5.67 7.88
CA VAL A 362 1.77 5.63 8.41
C VAL A 362 2.53 6.91 8.08
N ARG A 363 3.38 7.36 9.00
CA ARG A 363 4.34 8.43 8.74
C ARG A 363 5.66 7.83 8.29
N VAL A 364 6.14 8.22 7.11
CA VAL A 364 7.43 7.82 6.56
C VAL A 364 8.29 9.06 6.30
N PRO A 365 9.05 9.54 7.32
CA PRO A 365 9.85 10.75 7.21
C PRO A 365 10.78 10.74 5.99
N GLY A 366 10.94 11.91 5.36
CA GLY A 366 11.81 12.11 4.21
C GLY A 366 11.12 11.83 2.87
N ILE A 367 10.65 10.59 2.64
CA ILE A 367 10.07 10.20 1.34
C ILE A 367 8.57 10.44 1.25
N ASN A 368 7.86 10.46 2.39
CA ASN A 368 6.42 10.71 2.46
C ASN A 368 5.58 9.77 1.57
N ALA A 369 6.06 8.54 1.37
CA ALA A 369 5.42 7.55 0.51
C ALA A 369 5.60 6.13 1.03
N PHE A 370 4.72 5.23 0.62
CA PHE A 370 4.79 3.80 0.93
C PHE A 370 4.10 2.95 -0.16
N ASP A 371 4.33 1.63 -0.11
CA ASP A 371 3.70 0.65 -1.00
C ASP A 371 2.26 0.35 -0.56
N ALA A 372 1.30 0.49 -1.47
CA ALA A 372 -0.07 0.05 -1.28
C ALA A 372 -0.47 -0.94 -2.38
N ASN A 373 -0.26 -2.23 -2.15
CA ASN A 373 -0.46 -3.32 -3.13
C ASN A 373 0.34 -3.10 -4.43
N GLY A 374 1.55 -2.54 -4.33
CA GLY A 374 2.43 -2.18 -5.43
C GLY A 374 2.22 -0.78 -6.00
N ILE A 375 1.14 -0.07 -5.62
CA ILE A 375 0.91 1.32 -6.01
C ILE A 375 1.72 2.26 -5.11
N VAL A 376 2.27 3.33 -5.69
CA VAL A 376 2.95 4.39 -4.93
C VAL A 376 1.91 5.32 -4.28
N ALA A 377 1.78 5.20 -2.96
CA ALA A 377 0.88 5.95 -2.10
C ALA A 377 1.64 6.98 -1.24
N HIS A 378 0.97 8.07 -0.82
CA HIS A 378 1.53 9.12 0.02
C HIS A 378 1.09 8.98 1.50
N ASN A 379 1.88 9.45 2.47
CA ASN A 379 1.47 9.54 3.88
C ASN A 379 0.42 10.64 4.15
N CYS A 380 -0.22 10.63 5.33
CA CYS A 380 -1.00 11.77 5.83
C CYS A 380 -0.11 13.00 6.11
N GLY A 381 -0.69 14.19 5.92
CA GLY A 381 -0.19 15.44 6.50
C GLY A 381 -0.90 15.72 7.82
N GLU A 382 -0.15 16.12 8.84
CA GLU A 382 -0.67 16.21 10.22
C GLU A 382 -1.51 17.46 10.51
N GLN A 383 -1.57 18.44 9.61
CA GLN A 383 -2.34 19.67 9.79
C GLN A 383 -2.95 20.16 8.46
N PRO A 384 -4.24 20.53 8.43
CA PRO A 384 -4.89 21.01 7.22
C PRO A 384 -4.48 22.46 6.92
N LEU A 385 -3.37 22.61 6.22
CA LEU A 385 -2.89 23.88 5.68
C LEU A 385 -3.17 23.94 4.17
N LEU A 386 -3.53 25.11 3.67
CA LEU A 386 -3.52 25.39 2.23
C LEU A 386 -2.07 25.48 1.74
N PRO A 387 -1.80 25.28 0.44
CA PRO A 387 -0.47 25.51 -0.12
C PRO A 387 0.07 26.89 0.28
N TYR A 388 1.33 26.91 0.71
CA TYR A 388 2.04 28.11 1.17
C TYR A 388 1.48 28.77 2.44
N GLU A 389 0.60 28.11 3.20
CA GLU A 389 0.32 28.55 4.56
C GLU A 389 1.43 28.15 5.53
N ALA A 390 1.59 28.95 6.59
CA ALA A 390 2.51 28.67 7.67
C ALA A 390 1.76 28.33 8.97
N CYS A 391 2.47 27.64 9.84
CA CYS A 391 1.99 27.19 11.13
C CYS A 391 2.43 28.18 12.21
N CYS A 392 1.53 29.07 12.65
CA CYS A 392 1.75 29.98 13.76
C CYS A 392 0.99 29.47 14.99
N LEU A 393 1.65 28.65 15.82
CA LEU A 393 1.02 28.00 16.97
C LEU A 393 1.53 28.55 18.29
N GLY A 394 0.65 28.52 19.29
CA GLY A 394 0.98 28.72 20.70
C GLY A 394 0.14 27.79 21.56
N SER A 395 0.58 27.50 22.78
CA SER A 395 -0.11 26.58 23.69
C SER A 395 -0.30 27.21 25.06
N LEU A 396 -1.51 27.06 25.62
CA LEU A 396 -1.82 27.44 26.99
C LEU A 396 -1.52 26.27 27.92
N ASN A 397 -0.72 26.48 28.97
CA ASN A 397 -0.52 25.48 30.00
C ASN A 397 -1.71 25.48 30.96
N LEU A 398 -2.62 24.51 30.79
CA LEU A 398 -3.86 24.40 31.55
C LEU A 398 -3.65 24.23 33.05
N GLY A 399 -2.56 23.60 33.48
CA GLY A 399 -2.22 23.44 34.90
C GLY A 399 -2.01 24.76 35.65
N LYS A 400 -1.86 25.89 34.95
CA LYS A 400 -1.73 27.24 35.53
C LYS A 400 -3.07 27.95 35.78
N PHE A 401 -4.18 27.39 35.30
CA PHE A 401 -5.52 28.00 35.41
C PHE A 401 -6.43 27.21 36.35
N VAL A 402 -5.85 26.59 37.38
CA VAL A 402 -6.59 25.99 38.49
C VAL A 402 -6.20 26.72 39.76
N ASN A 403 -7.20 27.27 40.46
CA ASN A 403 -6.99 28.05 41.68
C ASN A 403 -6.81 27.13 42.92
N GLN A 404 -6.60 27.75 44.09
CA GLN A 404 -6.39 27.03 45.35
C GLN A 404 -7.62 26.24 45.81
N ASP A 405 -8.82 26.62 45.36
CA ASP A 405 -10.08 25.94 45.67
C ASP A 405 -10.37 24.77 44.70
N HIS A 406 -9.38 24.33 43.94
CA HIS A 406 -9.51 23.26 42.95
C HIS A 406 -10.59 23.54 41.88
N ARG A 407 -10.71 24.80 41.45
CA ARG A 407 -11.62 25.23 40.37
C ARG A 407 -10.85 25.90 39.25
N ILE A 408 -11.42 25.81 38.04
CA ILE A 408 -10.85 26.46 36.86
C ILE A 408 -11.01 27.98 36.98
N ASP A 409 -9.90 28.69 36.88
CA ASP A 409 -9.84 30.15 36.85
C ASP A 409 -10.05 30.67 35.42
N PHE A 410 -11.33 30.84 35.07
CA PHE A 410 -11.74 31.30 33.75
C PHE A 410 -11.38 32.77 33.49
N GLU A 411 -11.24 33.60 34.53
CA GLU A 411 -10.89 35.01 34.37
C GLU A 411 -9.43 35.15 33.94
N HIS A 412 -8.51 34.49 34.65
CA HIS A 412 -7.09 34.45 34.29
C HIS A 412 -6.86 33.76 32.94
N LEU A 413 -7.61 32.70 32.65
CA LEU A 413 -7.58 32.03 31.35
C LEU A 413 -8.01 32.99 30.22
N ALA A 414 -9.10 33.75 30.39
CA ALA A 414 -9.59 34.71 29.40
C ALA A 414 -8.59 35.84 29.14
N GLU A 415 -7.96 36.38 30.18
CA GLU A 415 -6.88 37.36 30.02
C GLU A 415 -5.73 36.78 29.20
N THR A 416 -5.28 35.58 29.53
CA THR A 416 -4.16 34.94 28.83
C THR A 416 -4.49 34.61 27.38
N ILE A 417 -5.71 34.13 27.09
CA ILE A 417 -6.18 33.88 25.72
C ILE A 417 -6.11 35.17 24.88
N ARG A 418 -6.60 36.30 25.42
CA ARG A 418 -6.59 37.59 24.72
C ARG A 418 -5.16 38.04 24.39
N ILE A 419 -4.25 37.92 25.36
CA ILE A 419 -2.83 38.22 25.16
C ILE A 419 -2.22 37.30 24.10
N ALA A 420 -2.49 35.98 24.18
CA ALA A 420 -1.93 34.99 23.29
C ALA A 420 -2.41 35.17 21.83
N VAL A 421 -3.68 35.46 21.60
CA VAL A 421 -4.22 35.72 20.25
C VAL A 421 -3.55 36.94 19.63
N ARG A 422 -3.42 38.03 20.39
CA ARG A 422 -2.72 39.25 19.92
C ARG A 422 -1.24 38.99 19.68
N PHE A 423 -0.58 38.23 20.55
CA PHE A 423 0.81 37.83 20.39
C PHE A 423 1.00 37.03 19.10
N LEU A 424 0.19 36.01 18.85
CA LEU A 424 0.26 35.19 17.64
C LEU A 424 -0.03 36.01 16.37
N ASP A 425 -1.00 36.94 16.39
CA ASP A 425 -1.22 37.85 15.26
C ASP A 425 0.00 38.74 14.98
N ASN A 426 0.68 39.23 16.03
CA ASN A 426 1.92 40.00 15.87
C ASN A 426 3.07 39.14 15.33
N VAL A 427 3.16 37.86 15.72
CA VAL A 427 4.19 36.93 15.22
C VAL A 427 4.08 36.76 13.71
N ILE A 428 2.87 36.74 13.15
CA ILE A 428 2.67 36.70 11.69
C ILE A 428 3.40 37.87 11.01
N ASP A 429 3.36 39.06 11.60
CA ASP A 429 3.98 40.24 11.03
C ASP A 429 5.50 40.29 11.26
N ALA A 430 5.96 39.83 12.43
CA ALA A 430 7.37 39.78 12.82
C ALA A 430 8.16 38.65 12.15
N SER A 431 7.49 37.62 11.62
CA SER A 431 8.12 36.47 10.98
C SER A 431 8.81 36.85 9.67
N ASN A 432 9.99 36.28 9.44
CA ASN A 432 10.73 36.41 8.18
C ASN A 432 10.38 35.27 7.22
N TYR A 433 9.65 35.57 6.15
CA TYR A 433 9.23 34.58 5.15
C TYR A 433 10.22 34.54 3.99
N VAL A 434 11.02 33.47 3.92
CA VAL A 434 12.03 33.29 2.86
C VAL A 434 11.39 33.07 1.48
N ILE A 435 10.20 32.48 1.44
CA ILE A 435 9.44 32.21 0.21
C ILE A 435 8.31 33.23 0.09
N PRO A 436 8.28 34.11 -0.94
CA PRO A 436 7.28 35.16 -1.09
C PRO A 436 5.83 34.66 -1.13
N GLU A 437 5.60 33.48 -1.71
CA GLU A 437 4.28 32.83 -1.75
C GLU A 437 3.72 32.60 -0.34
N ILE A 438 4.59 32.31 0.64
CA ILE A 438 4.18 32.10 2.03
C ILE A 438 3.78 33.42 2.69
N ALA A 439 4.53 34.50 2.44
CA ALA A 439 4.15 35.83 2.90
C ALA A 439 2.77 36.24 2.33
N ARG A 440 2.58 36.05 1.02
CA ARG A 440 1.32 36.37 0.33
C ARG A 440 0.13 35.59 0.91
N MET A 441 0.29 34.28 1.13
CA MET A 441 -0.82 33.44 1.60
C MET A 441 -1.07 33.59 3.11
N HIS A 442 -0.02 33.59 3.92
CA HIS A 442 -0.14 33.58 5.37
C HIS A 442 -0.28 34.99 5.96
N LYS A 443 0.67 35.90 5.69
CA LYS A 443 0.69 37.25 6.29
C LYS A 443 -0.26 38.23 5.62
N GLU A 444 -0.28 38.23 4.29
CA GLU A 444 -1.06 39.14 3.46
C GLU A 444 -2.42 38.54 3.05
N GLY A 445 -2.74 37.33 3.51
CA GLY A 445 -3.92 36.57 3.10
C GLY A 445 -4.78 36.12 4.27
N ASN A 446 -4.56 34.89 4.74
CA ASN A 446 -5.46 34.22 5.70
C ASN A 446 -5.16 34.51 7.18
N ARG A 447 -3.93 34.91 7.50
CA ARG A 447 -3.48 35.26 8.87
C ARG A 447 -3.87 34.23 9.93
N LYS A 448 -3.67 32.94 9.60
CA LYS A 448 -4.05 31.83 10.49
C LYS A 448 -3.18 31.78 11.73
N ILE A 449 -3.81 31.62 12.87
CA ILE A 449 -3.14 31.25 14.11
C ILE A 449 -3.75 29.96 14.64
N GLY A 450 -3.02 29.28 15.52
CA GLY A 450 -3.49 28.10 16.23
C GLY A 450 -3.10 28.14 17.70
N LEU A 451 -4.01 28.64 18.53
CA LEU A 451 -3.93 28.56 19.97
C LEU A 451 -4.44 27.19 20.44
N GLY A 452 -3.53 26.38 20.96
CA GLY A 452 -3.78 25.07 21.52
C GLY A 452 -3.61 25.04 23.03
N ILE A 453 -3.51 23.83 23.57
CA ILE A 453 -3.34 23.57 25.00
C ILE A 453 -2.19 22.59 25.23
N MET A 454 -1.57 22.71 26.41
CA MET A 454 -0.70 21.72 27.02
C MET A 454 -1.06 21.60 28.50
N GLY A 455 -0.50 20.64 29.24
CA GLY A 455 -0.75 20.51 30.69
C GLY A 455 -2.19 20.11 31.04
N TRP A 456 -2.89 19.40 30.14
CA TRP A 456 -4.23 18.86 30.40
C TRP A 456 -4.24 17.91 31.60
N HIS A 457 -3.25 17.01 31.67
CA HIS A 457 -3.06 16.13 32.82
C HIS A 457 -2.89 16.92 34.12
N ASP A 458 -2.06 17.96 34.12
CA ASP A 458 -1.82 18.78 35.32
C ASP A 458 -3.09 19.47 35.81
N MET A 459 -3.93 19.95 34.89
CA MET A 459 -5.23 20.53 35.23
C MET A 459 -6.14 19.48 35.89
N LEU A 460 -6.26 18.29 35.30
CA LEU A 460 -7.11 17.22 35.86
C LEU A 460 -6.64 16.78 37.25
N VAL A 461 -5.33 16.59 37.45
CA VAL A 461 -4.75 16.28 38.77
C VAL A 461 -5.10 17.37 39.79
N ARG A 462 -4.98 18.64 39.41
CA ARG A 462 -5.32 19.77 40.28
C ARG A 462 -6.81 19.91 40.53
N LEU A 463 -7.68 19.44 39.63
CA LEU A 463 -9.12 19.41 39.85
C LEU A 463 -9.57 18.15 40.61
N GLY A 464 -8.70 17.16 40.79
CA GLY A 464 -9.05 15.87 41.38
C GLY A 464 -9.89 14.97 40.46
N ILE A 465 -9.84 15.21 39.14
CA ILE A 465 -10.64 14.49 38.15
C ILE A 465 -9.80 13.34 37.54
N ASN A 466 -10.38 12.15 37.47
CA ASN A 466 -9.74 10.99 36.86
C ASN A 466 -9.66 11.18 35.34
N TYR A 467 -8.49 10.87 34.75
CA TYR A 467 -8.26 11.08 33.31
C TYR A 467 -9.22 10.29 32.41
N ASP A 468 -9.53 9.04 32.79
CA ASP A 468 -10.43 8.13 32.06
C ASP A 468 -11.86 8.21 32.62
N SER A 469 -12.42 9.42 32.67
CA SER A 469 -13.77 9.65 33.18
C SER A 469 -14.60 10.54 32.26
N GLU A 470 -15.92 10.36 32.29
CA GLU A 470 -16.86 11.25 31.60
C GLU A 470 -16.73 12.70 32.07
N GLU A 471 -16.47 12.91 33.37
CA GLU A 471 -16.24 14.25 33.92
C GLU A 471 -15.01 14.94 33.29
N ALA A 472 -13.95 14.19 32.97
CA ALA A 472 -12.80 14.73 32.23
C ALA A 472 -13.19 15.16 30.81
N LEU A 473 -14.04 14.40 30.11
CA LEU A 473 -14.53 14.74 28.78
C LEU A 473 -15.41 15.99 28.81
N GLU A 474 -16.36 16.08 29.73
CA GLU A 474 -17.21 17.26 29.94
C GLU A 474 -16.37 18.50 30.26
N THR A 475 -15.34 18.33 31.11
CA THR A 475 -14.41 19.40 31.45
C THR A 475 -13.60 19.85 30.23
N ALA A 476 -13.13 18.92 29.40
CA ALA A 476 -12.41 19.24 28.17
C ALA A 476 -13.28 20.05 27.20
N GLU A 477 -14.55 19.64 27.01
CA GLU A 477 -15.50 20.36 26.16
C GLU A 477 -15.77 21.77 26.68
N LYS A 478 -15.94 21.94 28.00
CA LYS A 478 -16.14 23.24 28.65
C LYS A 478 -14.93 24.15 28.45
N VAL A 479 -13.72 23.66 28.71
CA VAL A 479 -12.47 24.43 28.58
C VAL A 479 -12.22 24.83 27.13
N MET A 480 -12.34 23.90 26.18
CA MET A 480 -12.08 24.19 24.77
C MET A 480 -13.15 25.08 24.14
N SER A 481 -14.41 24.93 24.54
CA SER A 481 -15.50 25.85 24.17
C SER A 481 -15.22 27.27 24.63
N PHE A 482 -14.75 27.44 25.88
CA PHE A 482 -14.37 28.73 26.43
C PHE A 482 -13.18 29.35 25.67
N ILE A 483 -12.11 28.57 25.43
CA ILE A 483 -10.94 29.03 24.68
C ILE A 483 -11.33 29.50 23.28
N ASN A 484 -12.14 28.72 22.55
CA ASN A 484 -12.56 29.09 21.20
C ASN A 484 -13.44 30.35 21.18
N SER A 485 -14.35 30.50 22.16
CA SER A 485 -15.19 31.69 22.30
C SER A 485 -14.36 32.95 22.58
N GLU A 486 -13.48 32.92 23.57
CA GLU A 486 -12.66 34.08 23.92
C GLU A 486 -11.64 34.42 22.82
N ALA A 487 -11.03 33.41 22.19
CA ALA A 487 -10.12 33.64 21.07
C ALA A 487 -10.83 34.29 19.87
N ARG A 488 -12.10 33.93 19.65
CA ARG A 488 -12.94 34.57 18.64
C ARG A 488 -13.22 36.03 18.98
N LYS A 489 -13.62 36.34 20.23
CA LYS A 489 -13.89 37.71 20.68
C LYS A 489 -12.67 38.62 20.49
N GLU A 490 -11.48 38.16 20.87
CA GLU A 490 -10.26 38.94 20.67
C GLU A 490 -9.93 39.11 19.18
N SER A 491 -10.16 38.09 18.35
CA SER A 491 -9.96 38.22 16.89
C SER A 491 -10.94 39.22 16.25
N VAL A 492 -12.18 39.32 16.75
CA VAL A 492 -13.13 40.38 16.34
C VAL A 492 -12.63 41.76 16.75
N LYS A 493 -12.17 41.90 18.01
CA LYS A 493 -11.60 43.15 18.51
C LYS A 493 -10.38 43.60 17.69
N LEU A 494 -9.47 42.67 17.39
CA LEU A 494 -8.32 42.93 16.52
C LEU A 494 -8.74 43.32 15.11
N ALA A 495 -9.85 42.80 14.59
CA ALA A 495 -10.36 43.19 13.29
C ALA A 495 -10.87 44.63 13.28
N ALA A 496 -11.52 45.07 14.37
CA ALA A 496 -11.91 46.47 14.52
C ALA A 496 -10.70 47.41 14.59
N GLU A 497 -9.61 46.97 15.23
CA GLU A 497 -8.37 47.76 15.37
C GLU A 497 -7.50 47.77 14.09
N ARG A 498 -7.42 46.64 13.36
CA ARG A 498 -6.41 46.39 12.31
C ARG A 498 -6.99 45.93 10.97
N GLY A 499 -8.31 45.85 10.86
CA GLY A 499 -9.01 45.23 9.74
C GLY A 499 -9.08 43.70 9.84
N THR A 500 -10.04 43.10 9.14
CA THR A 500 -10.17 41.64 9.02
C THR A 500 -8.95 41.02 8.30
N PHE A 501 -8.84 39.70 8.30
CA PHE A 501 -7.81 39.06 7.45
C PHE A 501 -8.05 39.44 5.97
N PRO A 502 -7.01 39.77 5.18
CA PRO A 502 -7.20 40.28 3.81
C PRO A 502 -8.08 39.43 2.89
N ASN A 503 -8.05 38.11 3.08
CA ASN A 503 -8.88 37.15 2.36
C ASN A 503 -10.32 37.04 2.88
N PHE A 504 -10.82 37.97 3.70
CA PHE A 504 -12.12 37.89 4.37
C PHE A 504 -13.31 37.79 3.41
N LYS A 505 -13.32 38.62 2.36
CA LYS A 505 -14.42 38.69 1.38
C LYS A 505 -14.60 37.34 0.67
N GLY A 506 -15.82 36.80 0.62
CA GLY A 506 -16.12 35.47 0.08
C GLY A 506 -15.65 34.30 0.98
N SER A 507 -15.33 34.58 2.24
CA SER A 507 -15.08 33.55 3.26
C SER A 507 -16.38 33.06 3.90
N VAL A 508 -16.29 32.03 4.75
CA VAL A 508 -17.45 31.56 5.54
C VAL A 508 -17.87 32.55 6.62
N TYR A 509 -17.03 33.55 6.89
CA TYR A 509 -17.30 34.62 7.84
C TYR A 509 -17.80 35.90 7.16
N ASP A 510 -17.87 35.93 5.82
CA ASP A 510 -18.44 37.04 5.06
C ASP A 510 -19.98 36.95 5.06
N THR A 511 -20.56 37.00 6.27
CA THR A 511 -22.00 36.88 6.53
C THR A 511 -22.70 38.23 6.65
N GLY A 512 -21.91 39.31 6.75
CA GLY A 512 -22.38 40.67 7.05
C GLY A 512 -22.61 40.96 8.53
N ARG A 513 -22.39 39.99 9.43
CA ARG A 513 -22.55 40.17 10.88
C ARG A 513 -21.24 40.61 11.52
N GLU A 514 -21.32 41.56 12.44
CA GLU A 514 -20.14 42.16 13.09
C GLU A 514 -19.35 41.13 13.92
N GLU A 515 -20.03 40.19 14.57
CA GLU A 515 -19.40 39.11 15.31
C GLU A 515 -18.63 38.11 14.43
N ASP A 516 -18.84 38.14 13.11
CA ASP A 516 -18.10 37.36 12.11
C ASP A 516 -16.91 38.13 11.52
N HIS A 517 -16.73 39.42 11.82
CA HIS A 517 -15.59 40.20 11.34
C HIS A 517 -14.30 39.82 12.08
N LEU A 518 -13.59 38.81 11.58
CA LEU A 518 -12.41 38.24 12.24
C LEU A 518 -11.09 38.75 11.66
N ARG A 519 -10.08 38.94 12.52
CA ARG A 519 -8.69 39.23 12.13
C ARG A 519 -7.95 38.01 11.60
N ASN A 520 -8.32 36.81 12.08
CA ASN A 520 -7.62 35.56 11.80
C ASN A 520 -8.58 34.51 11.25
N ALA A 521 -8.26 33.90 10.11
CA ALA A 521 -9.14 32.92 9.47
C ALA A 521 -9.36 31.64 10.33
N THR A 522 -8.36 31.28 11.13
CA THR A 522 -8.43 30.25 12.19
C THR A 522 -7.84 30.82 13.47
N ARG A 523 -8.32 30.35 14.63
CA ARG A 523 -7.84 30.81 15.94
C ARG A 523 -7.26 29.68 16.79
N THR A 524 -7.89 28.51 16.78
CA THR A 524 -7.53 27.39 17.65
C THR A 524 -7.06 26.18 16.86
N THR A 525 -6.07 25.48 17.38
CA THR A 525 -5.51 24.23 16.82
C THR A 525 -4.69 23.54 17.89
N ILE A 526 -4.71 22.22 17.92
CA ILE A 526 -3.82 21.42 18.76
C ILE A 526 -2.61 21.01 17.93
N ALA A 527 -1.40 21.30 18.40
CA ALA A 527 -0.18 20.84 17.75
C ALA A 527 -0.05 19.31 17.87
N PRO A 528 0.62 18.62 16.93
CA PRO A 528 0.85 17.19 17.06
C PRO A 528 1.63 16.88 18.35
N THR A 529 1.32 15.74 18.97
CA THR A 529 1.78 15.34 20.32
C THR A 529 3.30 15.30 20.53
N GLY A 530 4.10 15.28 19.45
CA GLY A 530 5.57 15.22 19.53
C GLY A 530 6.27 16.52 19.95
N THR A 531 5.61 17.68 19.90
CA THR A 531 6.26 19.00 20.14
C THR A 531 5.81 19.72 21.41
N ILE A 532 4.84 19.17 22.15
CA ILE A 532 4.18 19.85 23.29
C ILE A 532 4.02 18.97 24.54
N SER A 533 4.67 17.80 24.57
CA SER A 533 4.69 16.91 25.74
C SER A 533 5.75 17.33 26.75
#